data_AF-A0A7K1H4T5-F1
#
_entry.id   AF-A0A7K1H4T5-F1
#
_cell.length_a   1.000
_cell.length_b   1.000
_cell.length_c   1.000
_cell.angle_alpha   90.00
_cell.angle_beta   90.00
_cell.angle_gamma   90.00
#
_symmetry.space_group_name_H-M   'P 1'
#
loop_
_entity.id
_entity.type
_entity.pdbx_description
1 polymer ?
#
loop_
_entity_poly.entity_id
_entity_poly.type
_entity_poly.pdbx_seq_one_letter_code
_entity_poly.pdbx_strand_id
1 'polypeptide(L)'
;MTLDLLLLPDPVGESSLKASDGERKDTGDSSDSQAWDAIVSGVRDVVGEVVLGEDGPNRTLTHQASGITVRYRSGEAAVNLPFWHSGADAEWFVRTTYRIGHVVADATGLVAHVSQLGVPLTEAESSIGAAVDVLFEEGPVSSHLWPRDGIRVYFTGPATLADAAQRLRSMVVAEENDRLTVQWDDGPQLEVTFEAGPRIAIEAAEVAEDYGIPEMAAYDRRFQVTFDDLDEVLQETNTLIDVTLHLQDLTGGYVRRSWNDEVSPPYDS
;
A
#
# COMPACT_ATOMS: atom_id res chain seq x y z
N MET A 1 -3.21 -4.02 -6.13
CA MET A 1 -2.25 -4.05 -7.27
C MET A 1 -1.50 -2.71 -7.40
N THR A 2 -0.27 -2.64 -7.95
CA THR A 2 0.42 -1.37 -8.29
C THR A 2 0.12 -0.93 -9.72
N LEU A 3 0.32 0.36 -10.03
CA LEU A 3 0.35 0.85 -11.41
C LEU A 3 1.79 1.23 -11.79
N ASP A 4 2.26 0.68 -12.90
CA ASP A 4 3.65 0.82 -13.34
C ASP A 4 3.72 1.36 -14.76
N LEU A 5 4.38 2.51 -14.92
CA LEU A 5 4.80 2.99 -16.23
C LEU A 5 6.21 2.51 -16.51
N LEU A 6 6.37 1.75 -17.59
CA LEU A 6 7.68 1.35 -18.10
C LEU A 6 8.01 2.17 -19.34
N LEU A 7 9.16 2.86 -19.33
CA LEU A 7 9.63 3.70 -20.42
C LEU A 7 10.82 3.05 -21.11
N LEU A 8 10.68 2.78 -22.40
CA LEU A 8 11.66 2.08 -23.24
C LEU A 8 11.84 2.76 -24.61
N PRO A 9 12.94 2.50 -25.35
CA PRO A 9 13.13 3.01 -26.70
C PRO A 9 12.15 2.38 -27.71
N ASP A 10 11.68 3.13 -28.69
CA ASP A 10 10.85 2.64 -29.80
C ASP A 10 11.71 2.08 -30.95
N PRO A 11 11.42 0.90 -31.55
CA PRO A 11 10.40 -0.09 -31.20
C PRO A 11 10.82 -1.16 -30.19
N VAL A 12 9.93 -1.43 -29.25
CA VAL A 12 10.04 -2.52 -28.28
C VAL A 12 9.48 -3.80 -28.94
N GLY A 13 10.34 -4.73 -29.37
CA GLY A 13 9.85 -6.07 -29.77
C GLY A 13 9.20 -6.78 -28.57
N GLU A 14 8.11 -7.53 -28.79
CA GLU A 14 7.29 -8.23 -27.78
C GLU A 14 8.08 -9.05 -26.74
N SER A 15 9.34 -9.41 -27.04
CA SER A 15 10.24 -10.13 -26.12
C SER A 15 10.95 -9.25 -25.08
N SER A 16 10.88 -7.91 -25.16
CA SER A 16 11.60 -7.01 -24.24
C SER A 16 10.85 -6.76 -22.93
N LEU A 17 9.54 -7.05 -22.89
CA LEU A 17 8.72 -6.98 -21.67
C LEU A 17 9.05 -8.09 -20.64
N LYS A 18 9.88 -9.08 -21.01
CA LYS A 18 10.26 -10.23 -20.17
C LYS A 18 11.72 -10.26 -19.74
N ALA A 19 12.53 -9.26 -20.06
CA ALA A 19 13.97 -9.31 -19.83
C ALA A 19 14.53 -7.99 -19.30
N SER A 20 14.58 -7.83 -17.98
CA SER A 20 15.26 -6.70 -17.34
C SER A 20 16.12 -7.14 -16.14
N ASP A 21 16.94 -8.19 -16.30
CA ASP A 21 18.00 -8.59 -15.36
C ASP A 21 19.41 -8.52 -15.99
N GLY A 22 19.56 -7.79 -17.10
CA GLY A 22 20.86 -7.59 -17.76
C GLY A 22 21.59 -6.35 -17.26
N GLU A 23 22.81 -6.52 -16.74
CA GLU A 23 23.79 -5.45 -16.57
C GLU A 23 24.13 -4.83 -17.94
N ARG A 24 23.60 -3.63 -18.21
CA ARG A 24 24.09 -2.76 -19.30
C ARG A 24 25.00 -1.70 -18.71
N LYS A 25 26.15 -1.54 -19.36
CA LYS A 25 27.29 -0.74 -18.89
C LYS A 25 26.92 0.75 -18.91
N ASP A 26 27.00 1.39 -17.75
CA ASP A 26 26.86 2.83 -17.57
C ASP A 26 27.94 3.57 -18.38
N THR A 27 27.51 4.37 -19.36
CA THR A 27 28.42 5.15 -20.21
C THR A 27 28.64 6.57 -19.73
N GLY A 28 28.00 7.01 -18.62
CA GLY A 28 28.25 8.31 -18.00
C GLY A 28 28.17 9.48 -18.98
N ASP A 29 27.20 9.47 -19.89
CA ASP A 29 27.09 10.48 -20.93
C ASP A 29 26.50 11.78 -20.36
N SER A 30 26.96 12.92 -20.87
CA SER A 30 26.49 14.26 -20.48
C SER A 30 24.98 14.44 -20.70
N SER A 31 24.42 13.73 -21.68
CA SER A 31 22.99 13.68 -21.95
C SER A 31 22.18 13.03 -20.82
N ASP A 32 22.72 12.01 -20.15
CA ASP A 32 22.00 11.28 -19.10
C ASP A 32 21.88 12.13 -17.83
N SER A 33 22.88 12.97 -17.55
CA SER A 33 22.81 13.92 -16.44
C SER A 33 21.83 15.05 -16.72
N GLN A 34 21.80 15.57 -17.95
CA GLN A 34 20.83 16.59 -18.35
C GLN A 34 19.39 16.06 -18.32
N ALA A 35 19.17 14.82 -18.78
CA ALA A 35 17.88 14.15 -18.71
C ALA A 35 17.41 13.98 -17.26
N TRP A 36 18.30 13.54 -16.36
CA TRP A 36 17.98 13.41 -14.94
C TRP A 36 17.59 14.75 -14.28
N ASP A 37 18.34 15.83 -14.55
CA ASP A 37 18.03 17.15 -14.01
C ASP A 37 16.65 17.65 -14.50
N ALA A 38 16.33 17.39 -15.78
CA ALA A 38 15.02 17.69 -16.35
C ALA A 38 13.89 16.86 -15.70
N ILE A 39 14.12 15.56 -15.46
CA ILE A 39 13.18 14.69 -14.74
C ILE A 39 12.92 15.24 -13.33
N VAL A 40 13.98 15.52 -12.57
CA VAL A 40 13.84 16.00 -11.18
C VAL A 40 13.08 17.33 -11.13
N SER A 41 13.39 18.26 -12.02
CA SER A 41 12.68 19.54 -12.10
C SER A 41 11.21 19.33 -12.47
N GLY A 42 10.92 18.59 -13.53
CA GLY A 42 9.55 18.38 -14.00
C GLY A 42 8.69 17.60 -13.01
N VAL A 43 9.25 16.60 -12.31
CA VAL A 43 8.51 15.88 -11.26
C VAL A 43 8.20 16.81 -10.09
N ARG A 44 9.14 17.66 -9.67
CA ARG A 44 8.87 18.65 -8.62
C ARG A 44 7.74 19.61 -8.99
N ASP A 45 7.62 19.99 -10.25
CA ASP A 45 6.52 20.83 -10.73
C ASP A 45 5.16 20.10 -10.66
N VAL A 46 5.15 18.77 -10.74
CA VAL A 46 3.91 17.97 -10.67
C VAL A 46 3.49 17.67 -9.23
N VAL A 47 4.42 17.27 -8.36
CA VAL A 47 4.09 16.74 -7.01
C VAL A 47 4.71 17.51 -5.85
N GLY A 48 5.54 18.52 -6.10
CA GLY A 48 6.25 19.26 -5.06
C GLY A 48 7.56 18.58 -4.64
N GLU A 49 7.93 18.74 -3.37
CA GLU A 49 9.24 18.29 -2.89
C GLU A 49 9.44 16.77 -2.97
N VAL A 50 10.59 16.35 -3.51
CA VAL A 50 10.98 14.93 -3.67
C VAL A 50 12.30 14.64 -2.99
N VAL A 51 12.42 13.42 -2.48
CA VAL A 51 13.67 12.87 -1.95
C VAL A 51 14.41 12.19 -3.09
N LEU A 52 15.69 12.53 -3.27
CA LEU A 52 16.55 11.90 -4.26
C LEU A 52 17.34 10.76 -3.61
N GLY A 53 17.56 9.70 -4.37
CA GLY A 53 18.39 8.57 -3.99
C GLY A 53 19.25 8.09 -5.15
N GLU A 54 20.32 7.38 -4.83
CA GLU A 54 21.19 6.70 -5.79
C GLU A 54 21.36 5.25 -5.31
N ASP A 55 21.02 4.29 -6.16
CA ASP A 55 21.17 2.86 -5.89
C ASP A 55 21.88 2.18 -7.07
N GLY A 56 23.21 2.07 -6.94
CA GLY A 56 24.08 1.57 -8.01
C GLY A 56 24.00 2.43 -9.27
N PRO A 57 23.69 1.86 -10.46
CA PRO A 57 23.56 2.62 -11.70
C PRO A 57 22.21 3.37 -11.82
N ASN A 58 21.31 3.22 -10.84
CA ASN A 58 19.98 3.81 -10.89
C ASN A 58 19.94 5.09 -10.08
N ARG A 59 19.37 6.14 -10.69
CA ARG A 59 18.95 7.33 -9.98
C ARG A 59 17.48 7.19 -9.62
N THR A 60 17.14 7.48 -8.37
CA THR A 60 15.78 7.38 -7.87
C THR A 60 15.31 8.71 -7.31
N LEU A 61 14.02 8.97 -7.46
CA LEU A 61 13.34 10.01 -6.71
C LEU A 61 12.05 9.45 -6.15
N THR A 62 11.67 9.93 -4.98
CA THR A 62 10.48 9.50 -4.26
C THR A 62 9.75 10.72 -3.73
N HIS A 63 8.47 10.86 -4.10
CA HIS A 63 7.58 11.79 -3.44
C HIS A 63 7.03 11.13 -2.18
N GLN A 64 7.49 11.57 -1.00
CA GLN A 64 7.20 10.89 0.26
C GLN A 64 5.70 10.84 0.59
N ALA A 65 4.95 11.90 0.26
CA ALA A 65 3.53 11.96 0.61
C ALA A 65 2.65 11.02 -0.22
N SER A 66 2.98 10.79 -1.50
CA SER A 66 2.26 9.82 -2.34
C SER A 66 2.90 8.43 -2.38
N GLY A 67 4.18 8.33 -2.01
CA GLY A 67 5.00 7.14 -2.24
C GLY A 67 5.35 6.88 -3.71
N ILE A 68 4.96 7.76 -4.66
CA ILE A 68 5.32 7.61 -6.07
C ILE A 68 6.84 7.65 -6.21
N THR A 69 7.37 6.67 -6.95
CA THR A 69 8.81 6.60 -7.23
C THR A 69 9.08 6.68 -8.72
N VAL A 70 10.15 7.37 -9.08
CA VAL A 70 10.73 7.30 -10.43
C VAL A 70 12.12 6.71 -10.30
N ARG A 71 12.38 5.70 -11.13
CA ARG A 71 13.71 5.10 -11.30
C ARG A 71 14.18 5.38 -12.71
N TYR A 72 15.40 5.88 -12.84
CA TYR A 72 15.99 6.19 -14.13
C TYR A 72 17.38 5.55 -14.24
N ARG A 73 17.64 4.96 -15.40
CA ARG A 73 18.97 4.56 -15.87
C ARG A 73 19.08 4.88 -17.37
N SER A 74 20.30 4.93 -17.91
CA SER A 74 20.48 5.19 -19.33
C SER A 74 19.68 4.19 -20.20
N GLY A 75 18.77 4.72 -21.03
CA GLY A 75 17.92 3.94 -21.94
C GLY A 75 16.68 3.28 -21.34
N GLU A 76 16.38 3.48 -20.05
CA GLU A 76 15.16 2.93 -19.42
C GLU A 76 14.73 3.78 -18.21
N ALA A 77 13.43 3.96 -18.05
CA ALA A 77 12.88 4.53 -16.83
C ALA A 77 11.63 3.78 -16.37
N ALA A 78 11.34 3.86 -15.08
CA ALA A 78 10.11 3.33 -14.51
C ALA A 78 9.48 4.38 -13.58
N VAL A 79 8.16 4.51 -13.64
CA VAL A 79 7.37 5.27 -12.68
C VAL A 79 6.45 4.28 -11.98
N ASN A 80 6.59 4.15 -10.67
CA ASN A 80 5.76 3.26 -9.87
C ASN A 80 4.85 4.10 -8.97
N LEU A 81 3.55 3.84 -9.10
CA LEU A 81 2.56 4.22 -8.11
C LEU A 81 2.41 3.02 -7.16
N PRO A 82 2.82 3.14 -5.88
CA PRO A 82 2.69 2.06 -4.93
C PRO A 82 1.20 1.72 -4.72
N PHE A 83 0.96 0.54 -4.16
CA PHE A 83 -0.40 0.11 -3.83
C PHE A 83 -1.05 1.14 -2.91
N TRP A 84 -2.11 1.76 -3.41
CA TRP A 84 -2.90 2.75 -2.69
C TRP A 84 -4.29 2.16 -2.49
N HIS A 85 -4.73 2.17 -1.23
CA HIS A 85 -6.09 1.75 -0.87
C HIS A 85 -7.06 2.77 -1.45
N SER A 86 -8.22 2.27 -1.83
CA SER A 86 -9.26 2.82 -2.70
C SER A 86 -9.77 4.23 -2.38
N GLY A 87 -10.79 4.66 -3.11
CA GLY A 87 -11.48 5.92 -2.86
C GLY A 87 -11.32 6.98 -3.94
N ALA A 88 -11.97 8.13 -3.69
CA ALA A 88 -12.20 9.20 -4.67
C ALA A 88 -10.92 9.82 -5.26
N ASP A 89 -9.76 9.56 -4.65
CA ASP A 89 -8.48 10.13 -5.07
C ASP A 89 -7.72 9.23 -6.06
N ALA A 90 -8.09 7.96 -6.27
CA ALA A 90 -7.33 7.05 -7.15
C ALA A 90 -7.15 7.59 -8.58
N GLU A 91 -8.19 8.24 -9.13
CA GLU A 91 -8.11 8.92 -10.42
C GLU A 91 -7.04 10.02 -10.43
N TRP A 92 -6.94 10.79 -9.33
CA TRP A 92 -5.91 11.82 -9.19
C TRP A 92 -4.50 11.21 -9.17
N PHE A 93 -4.31 10.07 -8.50
CA PHE A 93 -3.02 9.39 -8.47
C PHE A 93 -2.63 8.80 -9.83
N VAL A 94 -3.58 8.19 -10.54
CA VAL A 94 -3.36 7.72 -11.92
C VAL A 94 -2.98 8.89 -12.84
N ARG A 95 -3.76 9.99 -12.81
CA ARG A 95 -3.45 11.19 -13.62
C ARG A 95 -2.11 11.81 -13.27
N THR A 96 -1.76 11.85 -11.99
CA THR A 96 -0.47 12.36 -11.51
C THR A 96 0.67 11.47 -12.00
N THR A 97 0.49 10.15 -11.95
CA THR A 97 1.45 9.17 -12.46
C THR A 97 1.64 9.31 -13.96
N TYR A 98 0.56 9.53 -14.72
CA TYR A 98 0.62 9.76 -16.18
C TYR A 98 1.35 11.06 -16.53
N ARG A 99 1.09 12.13 -15.77
CA ARG A 99 1.82 13.40 -15.92
C ARG A 99 3.32 13.23 -15.68
N ILE A 100 3.70 12.47 -14.65
CA ILE A 100 5.11 12.13 -14.39
C ILE A 100 5.65 11.28 -15.55
N GLY A 101 4.88 10.32 -16.07
CA GLY A 101 5.24 9.54 -17.26
C GLY A 101 5.61 10.40 -18.46
N HIS A 102 4.81 11.44 -18.76
CA HIS A 102 5.12 12.40 -19.82
C HIS A 102 6.37 13.23 -19.53
N VAL A 103 6.55 13.71 -18.30
CA VAL A 103 7.79 14.42 -17.90
C VAL A 103 9.02 13.55 -18.19
N VAL A 104 8.97 12.27 -17.83
CA VAL A 104 10.10 11.36 -18.06
C VAL A 104 10.28 11.07 -19.55
N ALA A 105 9.19 10.85 -20.29
CA ALA A 105 9.23 10.64 -21.74
C ALA A 105 9.84 11.85 -22.48
N ASP A 106 9.41 13.07 -22.16
CA ASP A 106 9.91 14.30 -22.77
C ASP A 106 11.39 14.54 -22.45
N ALA A 107 11.83 14.24 -21.23
CA ALA A 107 13.22 14.42 -20.81
C ALA A 107 14.18 13.40 -21.42
N THR A 108 13.69 12.21 -21.80
CA THR A 108 14.54 11.07 -22.20
C THR A 108 14.37 10.65 -23.65
N GLY A 109 13.27 11.05 -24.30
CA GLY A 109 12.85 10.54 -25.61
C GLY A 109 12.35 9.08 -25.59
N LEU A 110 12.12 8.50 -24.40
CA LEU A 110 11.57 7.14 -24.25
C LEU A 110 10.05 7.15 -24.42
N VAL A 111 9.48 5.99 -24.78
CA VAL A 111 8.03 5.80 -24.88
C VAL A 111 7.51 5.13 -23.63
N ALA A 112 6.61 5.81 -22.93
CA ALA A 112 5.94 5.29 -21.74
C ALA A 112 4.83 4.31 -22.11
N HIS A 113 4.80 3.18 -21.42
CA HIS A 113 3.76 2.15 -21.51
C HIS A 113 3.18 1.88 -20.13
N VAL A 114 1.85 1.73 -20.06
CA VAL A 114 1.17 1.28 -18.84
C VAL A 114 1.26 -0.23 -18.80
N SER A 115 2.11 -0.76 -17.92
CA SER A 115 2.51 -2.17 -17.91
C SER A 115 1.32 -3.11 -17.75
N GLN A 116 0.38 -2.75 -16.89
CA GLN A 116 -0.81 -3.54 -16.57
C GLN A 116 -1.83 -3.57 -17.71
N LEU A 117 -1.92 -2.49 -18.49
CA LEU A 117 -2.82 -2.41 -19.64
C LEU A 117 -2.16 -2.90 -20.94
N GLY A 118 -0.82 -3.00 -20.96
CA GLY A 118 -0.06 -3.42 -22.13
C GLY A 118 -0.10 -2.42 -23.29
N VAL A 119 -0.46 -1.16 -23.03
CA VAL A 119 -0.62 -0.11 -24.06
C VAL A 119 0.28 1.10 -23.80
N PRO A 120 0.62 1.90 -24.82
CA PRO A 120 1.31 3.18 -24.65
C PRO A 120 0.52 4.13 -23.75
N LEU A 121 1.22 5.01 -23.05
CA LEU A 121 0.63 6.01 -22.16
C LEU A 121 -0.41 6.88 -22.87
N THR A 122 -0.13 7.29 -24.11
CA THR A 122 -1.04 8.09 -24.94
C THR A 122 -2.37 7.39 -25.25
N GLU A 123 -2.38 6.07 -25.31
CA GLU A 123 -3.60 5.28 -25.47
C GLU A 123 -4.32 5.11 -24.13
N ALA A 124 -3.57 4.82 -23.06
CA ALA A 124 -4.11 4.64 -21.72
C ALA A 124 -4.81 5.90 -21.17
N GLU A 125 -4.39 7.10 -21.57
CA GLU A 125 -5.03 8.36 -21.21
C GLU A 125 -6.51 8.46 -21.63
N SER A 126 -6.89 7.75 -22.69
CA SER A 126 -8.29 7.70 -23.12
C SER A 126 -9.15 6.77 -22.25
N SER A 127 -8.50 5.99 -21.38
CA SER A 127 -9.10 4.92 -20.57
C SER A 127 -8.59 4.97 -19.12
N ILE A 128 -8.54 6.17 -18.52
CA ILE A 128 -8.14 6.34 -17.11
C ILE A 128 -8.94 5.41 -16.18
N GLY A 129 -10.24 5.22 -16.46
CA GLY A 129 -11.08 4.28 -15.72
C GLY A 129 -10.51 2.86 -15.70
N ALA A 130 -9.98 2.36 -16.81
CA ALA A 130 -9.36 1.02 -16.85
C ALA A 130 -8.06 0.94 -16.03
N ALA A 131 -7.29 2.02 -15.93
CA ALA A 131 -6.10 2.06 -15.08
C ALA A 131 -6.43 2.22 -13.59
N VAL A 132 -7.53 2.91 -13.29
CA VAL A 132 -8.12 2.94 -11.95
C VAL A 132 -8.67 1.55 -11.60
N ASP A 133 -9.36 0.90 -12.53
CA ASP A 133 -9.82 -0.47 -12.38
C ASP A 133 -8.63 -1.40 -12.16
N VAL A 134 -7.49 -1.25 -12.82
CA VAL A 134 -6.27 -2.02 -12.50
C VAL A 134 -5.81 -1.86 -11.04
N LEU A 135 -5.95 -0.66 -10.44
CA LEU A 135 -5.64 -0.48 -9.03
C LEU A 135 -6.61 -1.26 -8.13
N PHE A 136 -7.82 -1.56 -8.64
CA PHE A 136 -8.95 -2.20 -7.96
C PHE A 136 -9.29 -3.62 -8.45
N GLU A 137 -8.68 -4.10 -9.54
CA GLU A 137 -8.87 -5.42 -10.15
C GLU A 137 -8.17 -6.43 -9.27
N GLU A 138 -8.77 -6.66 -8.12
CA GLU A 138 -8.75 -7.93 -7.45
C GLU A 138 -9.98 -8.68 -8.00
N GLY A 139 -9.90 -9.99 -8.20
CA GLY A 139 -11.11 -10.82 -8.31
C GLY A 139 -12.03 -10.62 -7.09
N PRO A 140 -13.18 -11.32 -6.99
CA PRO A 140 -14.10 -11.17 -5.87
C PRO A 140 -13.32 -11.07 -4.55
N VAL A 141 -13.47 -9.92 -3.88
CA VAL A 141 -12.69 -9.48 -2.72
C VAL A 141 -12.48 -10.66 -1.77
N SER A 142 -11.30 -11.26 -1.82
CA SER A 142 -11.00 -12.52 -1.13
C SER A 142 -9.54 -12.51 -0.70
N SER A 143 -9.33 -12.50 0.61
CA SER A 143 -8.11 -12.86 1.36
C SER A 143 -6.78 -12.14 1.09
N HIS A 144 -6.60 -11.35 0.02
CA HIS A 144 -5.28 -10.83 -0.37
C HIS A 144 -4.93 -9.44 0.22
N LEU A 145 -5.87 -8.76 0.89
CA LEU A 145 -5.64 -7.52 1.65
C LEU A 145 -5.03 -7.75 3.04
N TRP A 146 -4.86 -9.02 3.43
CA TRP A 146 -4.31 -9.43 4.70
C TRP A 146 -2.89 -9.96 4.45
N PRO A 147 -1.83 -9.24 4.88
CA PRO A 147 -0.46 -9.73 4.71
C PRO A 147 -0.24 -11.07 5.45
N ARG A 148 -1.08 -11.33 6.46
CA ARG A 148 -1.22 -12.57 7.23
C ARG A 148 -2.65 -12.68 7.74
N ASP A 149 -3.09 -13.90 8.06
CA ASP A 149 -4.38 -14.09 8.72
C ASP A 149 -4.45 -13.33 10.05
N GLY A 150 -5.64 -12.84 10.37
CA GLY A 150 -5.78 -11.90 11.46
C GLY A 150 -7.13 -11.24 11.60
N ILE A 151 -7.18 -10.32 12.55
CA ILE A 151 -8.29 -9.40 12.74
C ILE A 151 -7.82 -7.94 12.72
N ARG A 152 -8.74 -7.04 12.38
CA ARG A 152 -8.54 -5.60 12.44
C ARG A 152 -9.65 -4.99 13.28
N VAL A 153 -9.27 -4.19 14.27
CA VAL A 153 -10.20 -3.45 15.12
C VAL A 153 -10.13 -1.98 14.70
N TYR A 154 -11.15 -1.48 14.00
CA TYR A 154 -11.22 -0.08 13.56
C TYR A 154 -11.96 0.77 14.57
N PHE A 155 -11.45 1.98 14.82
CA PHE A 155 -12.03 2.88 15.80
C PHE A 155 -11.63 4.35 15.55
N THR A 156 -12.25 5.23 16.33
CA THR A 156 -11.78 6.60 16.56
C THR A 156 -11.49 6.80 18.05
N GLY A 157 -10.76 7.86 18.39
CA GLY A 157 -10.46 8.22 19.79
C GLY A 157 -8.99 8.03 20.18
N PRO A 158 -8.67 8.19 21.48
CA PRO A 158 -7.29 8.40 21.90
C PRO A 158 -6.47 7.12 22.11
N ALA A 159 -7.07 5.93 22.00
CA ALA A 159 -6.39 4.68 22.32
C ALA A 159 -5.10 4.47 21.50
N THR A 160 -4.08 3.93 22.16
CA THR A 160 -2.73 3.70 21.63
C THR A 160 -2.27 2.25 21.87
N LEU A 161 -1.15 1.86 21.26
CA LEU A 161 -0.51 0.57 21.52
C LEU A 161 -0.14 0.38 23.01
N ALA A 162 0.27 1.45 23.70
CA ALA A 162 0.57 1.41 25.12
C ALA A 162 -0.69 1.13 25.98
N ASP A 163 -1.84 1.67 25.58
CA ASP A 163 -3.11 1.38 26.24
C ASP A 163 -3.52 -0.09 26.02
N ALA A 164 -3.31 -0.60 24.80
CA ALA A 164 -3.51 -2.02 24.49
C ALA A 164 -2.59 -2.92 25.32
N ALA A 165 -1.30 -2.59 25.45
CA ALA A 165 -0.35 -3.31 26.29
C ALA A 165 -0.82 -3.36 27.75
N GLN A 166 -1.28 -2.22 28.30
CA GLN A 166 -1.79 -2.14 29.67
C GLN A 166 -3.07 -2.98 29.89
N ARG A 167 -3.94 -3.06 28.88
CA ARG A 167 -5.16 -3.89 28.89
C ARG A 167 -4.82 -5.38 28.79
N LEU A 168 -3.86 -5.73 27.94
CA LEU A 168 -3.46 -7.11 27.63
C LEU A 168 -2.35 -7.64 28.55
N ARG A 169 -1.92 -6.88 29.57
CA ARG A 169 -0.73 -7.18 30.39
C ARG A 169 -0.62 -8.58 30.98
N SER A 170 -1.72 -9.31 31.14
CA SER A 170 -1.72 -10.70 31.63
C SER A 170 -1.33 -11.72 30.55
N MET A 171 -1.40 -11.33 29.27
CA MET A 171 -1.09 -12.13 28.09
C MET A 171 0.14 -11.62 27.32
N VAL A 172 0.60 -10.39 27.58
CA VAL A 172 1.77 -9.83 26.88
C VAL A 172 3.02 -10.60 27.29
N VAL A 173 3.65 -11.24 26.30
CA VAL A 173 4.90 -11.99 26.48
C VAL A 173 6.11 -11.22 25.97
N ALA A 174 5.91 -10.26 25.05
CA ALA A 174 6.93 -9.32 24.61
C ALA A 174 6.31 -7.98 24.19
N GLU A 175 7.01 -6.88 24.51
CA GLU A 175 6.67 -5.52 24.09
C GLU A 175 7.87 -4.92 23.37
N GLU A 176 7.63 -4.44 22.16
CA GLU A 176 8.57 -3.70 21.33
C GLU A 176 7.98 -2.32 21.01
N ASN A 177 8.77 -1.42 20.41
CA ASN A 177 8.34 -0.03 20.21
C ASN A 177 7.10 0.11 19.30
N ASP A 178 6.87 -0.84 18.40
CA ASP A 178 5.83 -0.81 17.36
C ASP A 178 4.92 -2.04 17.34
N ARG A 179 5.15 -3.04 18.21
CA ARG A 179 4.34 -4.27 18.30
C ARG A 179 4.26 -4.85 19.71
N LEU A 180 3.24 -5.65 19.94
CA LEU A 180 3.10 -6.53 21.10
C LEU A 180 3.01 -7.97 20.63
N THR A 181 3.70 -8.89 21.32
CA THR A 181 3.42 -10.32 21.20
C THR A 181 2.60 -10.75 22.40
N VAL A 182 1.43 -11.33 22.13
CA VAL A 182 0.49 -11.78 23.15
C VAL A 182 0.21 -13.26 23.01
N GLN A 183 0.07 -13.93 24.15
CA GLN A 183 -0.17 -15.37 24.24
C GLN A 183 -0.91 -15.65 25.54
N TRP A 184 -2.00 -16.40 25.49
CA TRP A 184 -2.68 -16.89 26.69
C TRP A 184 -2.15 -18.28 27.06
N ASP A 185 -1.56 -18.43 28.25
CA ASP A 185 -0.96 -19.70 28.72
C ASP A 185 -0.08 -20.37 27.63
N ASP A 186 -0.42 -21.59 27.21
CA ASP A 186 0.26 -22.36 26.15
C ASP A 186 -0.45 -22.21 24.76
N GLY A 187 -1.25 -21.15 24.57
CA GLY A 187 -1.99 -20.87 23.34
C GLY A 187 -1.13 -20.31 22.20
N PRO A 188 -1.73 -19.97 21.05
CA PRO A 188 -1.01 -19.43 19.90
C PRO A 188 -0.47 -18.03 20.17
N GLN A 189 0.67 -17.70 19.57
CA GLN A 189 1.21 -16.34 19.62
C GLN A 189 0.51 -15.45 18.60
N LEU A 190 0.01 -14.31 19.06
CA LEU A 190 -0.58 -13.28 18.22
C LEU A 190 0.30 -12.03 18.28
N GLU A 191 0.44 -11.35 17.14
CA GLU A 191 1.13 -10.07 17.04
C GLU A 191 0.11 -8.93 16.94
N VAL A 192 0.17 -7.95 17.84
CA VAL A 192 -0.68 -6.76 17.84
C VAL A 192 0.15 -5.54 17.42
N THR A 193 -0.30 -4.85 16.38
CA THR A 193 0.28 -3.59 15.89
C THR A 193 -0.78 -2.49 15.85
N PHE A 194 -0.33 -1.24 15.80
CA PHE A 194 -1.20 -0.07 15.79
C PHE A 194 -0.87 0.83 14.60
N GLU A 195 -1.91 1.26 13.87
CA GLU A 195 -1.80 2.20 12.78
C GLU A 195 -2.86 3.30 12.89
N ALA A 196 -2.48 4.54 12.55
CA ALA A 196 -3.38 5.69 12.55
C ALA A 196 -3.05 6.62 11.38
N GLY A 197 -4.06 7.31 10.87
CA GLY A 197 -3.90 8.38 9.88
C GLY A 197 -4.78 8.22 8.65
N PRO A 198 -4.58 9.08 7.63
CA PRO A 198 -5.48 9.19 6.47
C PRO A 198 -5.73 7.87 5.74
N ARG A 199 -4.71 7.01 5.65
CA ARG A 199 -4.83 5.68 5.04
C ARG A 199 -5.86 4.81 5.74
N ILE A 200 -5.88 4.81 7.08
CA ILE A 200 -6.83 4.01 7.85
C ILE A 200 -8.24 4.60 7.74
N ALA A 201 -8.36 5.93 7.60
CA ALA A 201 -9.64 6.59 7.37
C ALA A 201 -10.29 6.23 6.04
N ILE A 202 -9.49 6.16 4.98
CA ILE A 202 -9.94 5.70 3.67
C ILE A 202 -10.41 4.24 3.75
N GLU A 203 -9.58 3.35 4.31
CA GLU A 203 -9.92 1.92 4.45
C GLU A 203 -11.18 1.71 5.29
N ALA A 204 -11.36 2.46 6.38
CA ALA A 204 -12.55 2.35 7.22
C ALA A 204 -13.81 2.85 6.51
N ALA A 205 -13.72 3.88 5.67
CA ALA A 205 -14.83 4.37 4.86
C ALA A 205 -15.27 3.37 3.80
N GLU A 206 -14.34 2.61 3.22
CA GLU A 206 -14.66 1.54 2.28
C GLU A 206 -15.38 0.38 2.98
N VAL A 207 -14.86 -0.07 4.12
CA VAL A 207 -15.54 -1.10 4.93
C VAL A 207 -16.93 -0.60 5.38
N ALA A 208 -17.08 0.68 5.70
CA ALA A 208 -18.37 1.26 6.03
C ALA A 208 -19.36 1.16 4.85
N GLU A 209 -18.92 1.41 3.62
CA GLU A 209 -19.74 1.32 2.41
C GLU A 209 -20.10 -0.12 2.07
N ASP A 210 -19.10 -1.00 1.98
CA ASP A 210 -19.25 -2.40 1.58
C ASP A 210 -20.23 -3.18 2.48
N TYR A 211 -20.23 -2.86 3.77
CA TYR A 211 -21.03 -3.55 4.79
C TYR A 211 -22.24 -2.74 5.27
N GLY A 212 -22.43 -1.51 4.79
CA GLY A 212 -23.53 -0.64 5.19
C GLY A 212 -23.46 -0.21 6.66
N ILE A 213 -22.26 0.11 7.17
CA ILE A 213 -21.97 0.50 8.56
C ILE A 213 -21.47 1.96 8.57
N PRO A 214 -22.35 2.97 8.44
CA PRO A 214 -21.95 4.35 8.26
C PRO A 214 -21.13 4.93 9.42
N GLU A 215 -21.25 4.38 10.62
CA GLU A 215 -20.48 4.78 11.81
C GLU A 215 -18.97 4.59 11.61
N MET A 216 -18.56 3.56 10.86
CA MET A 216 -17.15 3.26 10.60
C MET A 216 -16.48 4.28 9.68
N ALA A 217 -17.25 5.05 8.89
CA ALA A 217 -16.69 5.98 7.90
C ALA A 217 -15.88 7.13 8.52
N ALA A 218 -16.03 7.37 9.82
CA ALA A 218 -15.28 8.38 10.55
C ALA A 218 -14.05 7.83 11.30
N TYR A 219 -13.79 6.52 11.24
CA TYR A 219 -12.68 5.91 11.96
C TYR A 219 -11.36 6.19 11.27
N ASP A 220 -10.30 6.41 12.05
CA ASP A 220 -9.00 6.87 11.54
C ASP A 220 -7.83 6.05 12.11
N ARG A 221 -8.15 4.97 12.85
CA ARG A 221 -7.21 4.16 13.61
C ARG A 221 -7.59 2.70 13.55
N ARG A 222 -6.57 1.83 13.63
CA ARG A 222 -6.78 0.39 13.80
C ARG A 222 -5.74 -0.26 14.71
N PHE A 223 -6.18 -1.28 15.42
CA PHE A 223 -5.29 -2.37 15.83
C PHE A 223 -5.35 -3.46 14.78
N GLN A 224 -4.19 -4.00 14.41
CA GLN A 224 -4.09 -5.20 13.58
C GLN A 224 -3.50 -6.32 14.41
N VAL A 225 -4.21 -7.45 14.49
CA VAL A 225 -3.77 -8.67 15.15
C VAL A 225 -3.47 -9.69 14.06
N THR A 226 -2.26 -10.22 14.00
CA THR A 226 -1.87 -11.26 13.04
C THR A 226 -1.36 -12.53 13.71
N PHE A 227 -1.43 -13.64 13.00
CA PHE A 227 -0.92 -14.95 13.41
C PHE A 227 -0.53 -15.77 12.19
N ASP A 228 0.29 -16.81 12.40
CA ASP A 228 0.88 -17.60 11.32
C ASP A 228 0.03 -18.81 10.90
N ASP A 229 -0.75 -19.39 11.82
CA ASP A 229 -1.56 -20.58 11.57
C ASP A 229 -3.03 -20.37 12.02
N LEU A 230 -3.91 -20.19 11.04
CA LEU A 230 -5.34 -20.02 11.28
C LEU A 230 -5.98 -21.27 11.88
N ASP A 231 -5.57 -22.46 11.46
CA ASP A 231 -6.17 -23.71 11.95
C ASP A 231 -5.81 -23.95 13.43
N GLU A 232 -4.59 -23.57 13.84
CA GLU A 232 -4.16 -23.59 15.23
C GLU A 232 -4.97 -22.60 16.08
N VAL A 233 -5.10 -21.35 15.62
CA VAL A 233 -5.84 -20.29 16.32
C VAL A 233 -7.33 -20.60 16.43
N LEU A 234 -7.93 -21.20 15.39
CA LEU A 234 -9.33 -21.61 15.44
C LEU A 234 -9.54 -22.83 16.35
N GLN A 235 -8.53 -23.66 16.59
CA GLN A 235 -8.59 -24.76 17.56
C GLN A 235 -8.41 -24.28 19.01
N GLU A 236 -7.57 -23.26 19.23
CA GLU A 236 -7.34 -22.60 20.52
C GLU A 236 -7.81 -21.14 20.42
N THR A 237 -9.13 -20.94 20.34
CA THR A 237 -9.68 -19.59 20.08
C THR A 237 -9.64 -18.68 21.31
N ASN A 238 -9.29 -19.17 22.51
CA ASN A 238 -9.38 -18.35 23.73
C ASN A 238 -8.45 -17.13 23.64
N THR A 239 -7.21 -17.34 23.20
CA THR A 239 -6.26 -16.24 23.03
C THR A 239 -6.81 -15.17 22.08
N LEU A 240 -7.37 -15.57 20.93
CA LEU A 240 -7.94 -14.65 19.95
C LEU A 240 -9.19 -13.95 20.50
N ILE A 241 -10.08 -14.68 21.17
CA ILE A 241 -11.31 -14.13 21.77
C ILE A 241 -10.95 -13.07 22.81
N ASP A 242 -10.06 -13.37 23.76
CA ASP A 242 -9.72 -12.45 24.85
C ASP A 242 -9.01 -11.20 24.33
N VAL A 243 -8.09 -11.34 23.38
CA VAL A 243 -7.46 -10.19 22.72
C VAL A 243 -8.49 -9.33 22.01
N THR A 244 -9.41 -9.95 21.25
CA THR A 244 -10.49 -9.24 20.56
C THR A 244 -11.37 -8.47 21.54
N LEU A 245 -11.81 -9.12 22.62
CA LEU A 245 -12.67 -8.54 23.64
C LEU A 245 -12.01 -7.35 24.33
N HIS A 246 -10.74 -7.48 24.73
CA HIS A 246 -10.02 -6.40 25.38
C HIS A 246 -9.78 -5.20 24.47
N LEU A 247 -9.49 -5.44 23.18
CA LEU A 247 -9.32 -4.35 22.21
C LEU A 247 -10.66 -3.68 21.88
N GLN A 248 -11.76 -4.43 21.77
CA GLN A 248 -13.09 -3.83 21.58
C GLN A 248 -13.55 -3.05 22.81
N ASP A 249 -13.36 -3.56 24.03
CA ASP A 249 -13.67 -2.82 25.27
C ASP A 249 -12.85 -1.52 25.38
N LEU A 250 -11.59 -1.55 24.94
CA LEU A 250 -10.73 -0.37 24.94
C LEU A 250 -11.20 0.69 23.93
N THR A 251 -11.73 0.28 22.79
CA THR A 251 -11.91 1.16 21.63
C THR A 251 -13.36 1.48 21.29
N GLY A 252 -14.32 0.64 21.69
CA GLY A 252 -15.67 0.64 21.14
C GLY A 252 -15.70 0.36 19.63
N GLY A 253 -14.66 -0.29 19.09
CA GLY A 253 -14.44 -0.46 17.66
C GLY A 253 -15.11 -1.69 17.03
N TYR A 254 -15.20 -1.67 15.70
CA TYR A 254 -15.67 -2.79 14.89
C TYR A 254 -14.51 -3.73 14.56
N VAL A 255 -14.78 -5.03 14.54
CA VAL A 255 -13.79 -6.07 14.24
C VAL A 255 -14.07 -6.67 12.86
N ARG A 256 -13.10 -6.61 11.96
CA ARG A 256 -13.10 -7.34 10.69
C ARG A 256 -12.16 -8.54 10.77
N ARG A 257 -12.51 -9.66 10.15
CA ARG A 257 -11.72 -10.91 10.14
C ARG A 257 -11.25 -11.25 8.73
N SER A 258 -10.04 -11.79 8.60
CA SER A 258 -9.47 -12.16 7.28
C SER A 258 -10.16 -13.36 6.62
N TRP A 259 -10.55 -14.34 7.42
CA TRP A 259 -10.90 -15.69 6.94
C TRP A 259 -12.36 -15.87 6.54
N ASN A 260 -13.25 -14.98 6.96
CA ASN A 260 -14.68 -15.01 6.59
C ASN A 260 -15.22 -13.65 6.14
N ASP A 261 -14.35 -12.64 6.10
CA ASP A 261 -14.66 -11.25 5.76
C ASP A 261 -15.84 -10.67 6.56
N GLU A 262 -16.08 -11.19 7.77
CA GLU A 262 -17.16 -10.73 8.62
C GLU A 262 -16.73 -9.51 9.44
N VAL A 263 -17.62 -8.53 9.51
CA VAL A 263 -17.48 -7.36 10.37
C VAL A 263 -18.44 -7.49 11.56
N SER A 264 -17.91 -7.51 12.78
CA SER A 264 -18.69 -7.54 14.02
C SER A 264 -18.70 -6.18 14.71
N PRO A 265 -19.85 -5.73 15.24
CA PRO A 265 -19.92 -4.51 16.04
C PRO A 265 -19.17 -4.65 17.38
N PRO A 266 -18.88 -3.54 18.08
CA PRO A 266 -18.47 -3.59 19.47
C PRO A 266 -19.52 -4.33 20.31
N TYR A 267 -19.08 -5.01 21.37
CA TYR A 267 -20.01 -5.62 22.32
C TYR A 267 -20.80 -4.54 23.06
N ASP A 268 -22.13 -4.71 23.12
CA ASP A 268 -22.96 -3.98 24.07
C ASP A 268 -22.57 -4.44 25.47
N SER A 269 -22.06 -3.50 26.29
CA SER A 269 -21.73 -3.72 27.70
C SER A 269 -22.90 -3.44 28.63
#